data_AF-A0A8S3XPA1-F1
#
_entry.id   AF-A0A8S3XPA1-F1
#
_cell.length_a   1.000
_cell.length_b   1.000
_cell.length_c   1.000
_cell.angle_alpha   90.00
_cell.angle_beta   90.00
_cell.angle_gamma   90.00
#
_symmetry.space_group_name_H-M   'P 1'
#
loop_
_entity.id
_entity.type
_entity.pdbx_description
1 polymer ?
#
loop_
_entity_poly.entity_id
_entity_poly.type
_entity_poly.pdbx_seq_one_letter_code
_entity_poly.pdbx_strand_id
1 'polypeptide(L)'
;MFKNTLDINDRTIKTVTEKSTDGFLKEDQRGKHNKHYTVGEAIKNDIRDHIKGIPKIESHYLRAQTTREFIDGGKTISDLHRDYVDQCKRNGRNYGNYVMYSRIFNGEFNLGFFAPKKDRGELCVAYENSNPEDKLQHKKKYDEHLVEKNLSREEKKKDKEALKINKNLIVAVYDLQAVLQVPRGNVSVFYYKSKLNNMNFTVSKLTAENAERKRNQPTTSNSNNGDLIVNHGITECYFWHEGEGNRGADEIGSCLLKFIEKELHSLTGITTLNKIRISDIKMMTIAKNRPNILKYKTSYTDTEWSEANLLSRNKKLIIPDTKQAYTTKIKIKENKKTDLMTLLQNNHIPSFYADFYNNL
;
A
#
# COMPACT_ATOMS: atom_id res chain seq x y z
N MET A 1 -53.72 -29.53 18.89
CA MET A 1 -53.58 -28.07 18.79
C MET A 1 -52.49 -27.67 17.80
N PHE A 2 -51.19 -27.80 18.12
CA PHE A 2 -50.09 -27.24 17.32
C PHE A 2 -50.00 -27.63 15.83
N LYS A 3 -50.45 -28.82 15.42
CA LYS A 3 -50.37 -29.26 14.01
C LYS A 3 -51.09 -28.32 13.04
N ASN A 4 -52.32 -27.90 13.39
CA ASN A 4 -53.13 -26.99 12.57
C ASN A 4 -52.62 -25.54 12.63
N THR A 5 -51.91 -25.16 13.69
CA THR A 5 -51.32 -23.82 13.85
C THR A 5 -50.06 -23.63 13.01
N LEU A 6 -49.34 -24.72 12.74
CA LEU A 6 -48.06 -24.71 12.00
C LEU A 6 -48.16 -25.30 10.58
N ASP A 7 -49.35 -25.77 10.18
CA ASP A 7 -49.63 -26.48 8.92
C ASP A 7 -48.66 -27.65 8.64
N ILE A 8 -48.36 -28.45 9.67
CA ILE A 8 -47.41 -29.58 9.58
C ILE A 8 -48.16 -30.91 9.55
N ASN A 9 -48.03 -31.62 8.43
CA ASN A 9 -48.57 -32.97 8.23
C ASN A 9 -47.83 -34.03 9.07
N ASP A 10 -48.58 -35.03 9.56
CA ASP A 10 -48.11 -36.14 10.42
C ASP A 10 -46.89 -36.88 9.85
N ARG A 11 -46.81 -37.02 8.53
CA ARG A 11 -45.66 -37.62 7.85
C ARG A 11 -44.35 -36.90 8.18
N THR A 12 -44.37 -35.57 8.24
CA THR A 12 -43.19 -34.75 8.54
C THR A 12 -42.75 -34.96 9.98
N ILE A 13 -43.71 -34.94 10.92
CA ILE A 13 -43.46 -35.15 12.35
C ILE A 13 -42.85 -36.55 12.56
N LYS A 14 -43.49 -37.60 12.04
CA LYS A 14 -42.99 -38.98 12.14
C LYS A 14 -41.57 -39.12 11.57
N THR A 15 -41.33 -38.56 10.38
CA THR A 15 -40.00 -38.60 9.73
C THR A 15 -38.92 -37.88 10.56
N VAL A 16 -39.26 -36.76 11.21
CA VAL A 16 -38.33 -36.03 12.09
C VAL A 16 -38.07 -36.81 13.38
N THR A 17 -39.08 -37.41 13.99
CA THR A 17 -38.93 -38.25 15.19
C THR A 17 -38.07 -39.49 14.90
N GLU A 18 -38.29 -40.20 13.80
CA GLU A 18 -37.48 -41.38 13.39
C GLU A 18 -36.01 -41.03 13.07
N LYS A 19 -35.77 -39.79 12.62
CA LYS A 19 -34.43 -39.27 12.32
C LYS A 19 -33.77 -38.55 13.49
N SER A 20 -34.48 -38.31 14.59
CA SER A 20 -33.91 -37.69 15.79
C SER A 20 -33.34 -38.76 16.72
N THR A 21 -32.21 -38.46 17.37
CA THR A 21 -31.62 -39.30 18.43
C THR A 21 -30.93 -38.35 19.41
N ASP A 22 -31.25 -38.45 20.70
CA ASP A 22 -30.89 -37.46 21.75
C ASP A 22 -31.13 -35.99 21.38
N GLY A 23 -32.23 -35.73 20.67
CA GLY A 23 -32.62 -34.37 20.26
C GLY A 23 -31.89 -33.83 19.03
N PHE A 24 -30.91 -34.55 18.49
CA PHE A 24 -30.20 -34.18 17.26
C PHE A 24 -30.73 -34.96 16.06
N LEU A 25 -30.94 -34.26 14.94
CA LEU A 25 -31.28 -34.86 13.66
C LEU A 25 -30.06 -35.55 13.04
N LYS A 26 -30.22 -36.82 12.64
CA LYS A 26 -29.24 -37.56 11.83
C LYS A 26 -28.92 -36.78 10.56
N GLU A 27 -27.65 -36.75 10.18
CA GLU A 27 -27.17 -36.05 8.98
C GLU A 27 -27.95 -36.46 7.72
N ASP A 28 -28.15 -35.49 6.82
CA ASP A 28 -28.72 -35.78 5.50
C ASP A 28 -27.76 -36.68 4.68
N GLN A 29 -28.32 -37.77 4.17
CA GLN A 29 -27.62 -38.75 3.31
C GLN A 29 -28.09 -38.68 1.86
N ARG A 30 -29.00 -37.76 1.50
CA ARG A 30 -29.42 -37.53 0.11
C ARG A 30 -28.21 -37.13 -0.74
N GLY A 31 -28.07 -37.75 -1.91
CA GLY A 31 -26.95 -37.51 -2.84
C GLY A 31 -25.59 -38.13 -2.44
N LYS A 32 -25.43 -38.61 -1.19
CA LYS A 32 -24.22 -39.32 -0.73
C LYS A 32 -24.22 -40.78 -1.22
N HIS A 33 -24.06 -40.98 -2.53
CA HIS A 33 -23.87 -42.31 -3.13
C HIS A 33 -22.44 -42.52 -3.63
N ASN A 34 -21.82 -43.66 -3.33
CA ASN A 34 -20.46 -43.99 -3.79
C ASN A 34 -20.39 -44.37 -5.29
N LYS A 35 -21.43 -44.05 -6.08
CA LYS A 35 -21.53 -44.30 -7.52
C LYS A 35 -21.08 -43.12 -8.39
N HIS A 36 -20.47 -42.08 -7.81
CA HIS A 36 -19.93 -40.96 -8.58
C HIS A 36 -18.67 -41.39 -9.34
N TYR A 37 -18.63 -41.09 -10.65
CA TYR A 37 -17.45 -41.35 -11.47
C TYR A 37 -16.22 -40.65 -10.88
N THR A 38 -15.20 -41.45 -10.54
CA THR A 38 -13.96 -40.96 -9.95
C THR A 38 -12.84 -41.07 -10.98
N VAL A 39 -12.18 -39.95 -11.28
CA VAL A 39 -11.04 -39.92 -12.19
C VAL A 39 -9.90 -40.74 -11.59
N GLY A 40 -9.32 -41.64 -12.39
CA GLY A 40 -8.24 -42.54 -11.97
C GLY A 40 -7.01 -41.78 -11.45
N GLU A 41 -6.39 -42.32 -10.39
CA GLU A 41 -5.31 -41.63 -9.66
C GLU A 41 -4.06 -41.37 -10.52
N ALA A 42 -3.83 -42.18 -11.56
CA ALA A 42 -2.76 -41.97 -12.53
C ALA A 42 -2.82 -40.57 -13.19
N ILE A 43 -4.03 -40.12 -13.60
CA ILE A 43 -4.21 -38.80 -14.23
C ILE A 43 -3.93 -37.67 -13.22
N LYS A 44 -4.24 -37.88 -11.93
CA LYS A 44 -3.93 -36.90 -10.88
C LYS A 44 -2.42 -36.82 -10.62
N ASN A 45 -1.73 -37.97 -10.66
CA ASN A 45 -0.27 -38.02 -10.52
C ASN A 45 0.43 -37.34 -11.72
N ASP A 46 0.01 -37.61 -12.96
CA ASP A 46 0.53 -36.90 -14.15
C ASP A 46 0.37 -35.37 -14.02
N ILE A 47 -0.75 -34.87 -13.45
CA ILE A 47 -0.94 -33.44 -13.16
C ILE A 47 0.03 -32.94 -12.09
N ARG A 48 0.17 -33.68 -10.97
CA ARG A 48 1.09 -33.33 -9.87
C ARG A 48 2.53 -33.23 -10.37
N ASP A 49 2.96 -34.17 -11.20
CA ASP A 49 4.33 -34.23 -11.69
C ASP A 49 4.61 -33.14 -12.74
N HIS A 50 3.64 -32.80 -13.59
CA HIS A 50 3.72 -31.60 -14.43
C HIS A 50 3.86 -30.33 -13.58
N ILE A 51 3.05 -30.15 -12.54
CA ILE A 51 3.11 -28.95 -11.66
C ILE A 51 4.45 -28.87 -10.90
N LYS A 52 5.00 -30.01 -10.44
CA LYS A 52 6.34 -30.06 -9.82
C LYS A 52 7.47 -29.69 -10.78
N GLY A 53 7.31 -29.97 -12.08
CA GLY A 53 8.28 -29.65 -13.11
C GLY A 53 8.35 -28.17 -13.50
N ILE A 54 7.43 -27.33 -13.02
CA ILE A 54 7.44 -25.90 -13.30
C ILE A 54 8.54 -25.21 -12.45
N PRO A 55 9.43 -24.40 -13.07
CA PRO A 55 10.46 -23.68 -12.31
C PRO A 55 9.82 -22.69 -11.32
N LYS A 56 10.29 -22.74 -10.09
CA LYS A 56 9.77 -21.92 -8.98
C LYS A 56 10.76 -20.82 -8.61
N ILE A 57 10.21 -19.65 -8.30
CA ILE A 57 10.90 -18.47 -7.79
C ILE A 57 10.65 -18.41 -6.28
N GLU A 58 11.72 -18.38 -5.50
CA GLU A 58 11.62 -18.12 -4.07
C GLU A 58 11.28 -16.66 -3.78
N SER A 59 10.29 -16.42 -2.92
CA SER A 59 10.01 -15.09 -2.39
C SER A 59 11.05 -14.71 -1.32
N HIS A 60 12.23 -14.29 -1.77
CA HIS A 60 13.38 -13.87 -0.95
C HIS A 60 13.07 -12.76 0.08
N TYR A 61 11.91 -12.10 -0.05
CA TYR A 61 11.44 -11.00 0.82
C TYR A 61 10.29 -11.34 1.77
N LEU A 62 9.71 -12.56 1.73
CA LEU A 62 8.56 -12.95 2.59
C LEU A 62 8.80 -14.22 3.42
N ARG A 63 10.04 -14.75 3.46
CA ARG A 63 10.40 -15.96 4.25
C ARG A 63 9.98 -15.88 5.73
N ALA A 64 9.86 -14.69 6.31
CA ALA A 64 9.42 -14.47 7.69
C ALA A 64 7.89 -14.49 7.91
N GLN A 65 7.07 -14.52 6.85
CA GLN A 65 5.61 -14.44 6.95
C GLN A 65 4.87 -15.58 6.21
N THR A 66 5.43 -16.15 5.14
CA THR A 66 4.75 -17.21 4.37
C THR A 66 5.74 -18.20 3.74
N THR A 67 5.40 -19.48 3.76
CA THR A 67 6.07 -20.57 3.01
C THR A 67 5.61 -20.70 1.56
N ARG A 68 5.01 -19.65 0.98
CA ARG A 68 4.43 -19.69 -0.38
C ARG A 68 5.50 -19.57 -1.45
N GLU A 69 5.51 -20.53 -2.37
CA GLU A 69 6.37 -20.54 -3.56
C GLU A 69 5.66 -19.81 -4.71
N PHE A 70 6.42 -19.27 -5.66
CA PHE A 70 5.86 -18.55 -6.81
C PHE A 70 6.34 -19.13 -8.14
N ILE A 71 5.47 -19.16 -9.14
CA ILE A 71 5.80 -19.42 -10.56
C ILE A 71 5.95 -18.06 -11.25
N ASP A 72 6.79 -17.97 -12.28
CA ASP A 72 6.87 -16.76 -13.11
C ASP A 72 5.49 -16.31 -13.62
N GLY A 73 5.23 -15.01 -13.56
CA GLY A 73 3.92 -14.42 -13.86
C GLY A 73 3.55 -14.41 -15.36
N GLY A 74 4.44 -14.87 -16.24
CA GLY A 74 4.25 -14.85 -17.71
C GLY A 74 3.23 -15.85 -18.26
N LYS A 75 2.73 -16.81 -17.46
CA LYS A 75 1.71 -17.79 -17.86
C LYS A 75 0.60 -17.89 -16.82
N THR A 76 -0.64 -18.10 -17.25
CA THR A 76 -1.80 -18.34 -16.36
C THR A 76 -2.01 -19.84 -16.08
N ILE A 77 -2.88 -20.19 -15.12
CA ILE A 77 -3.30 -21.60 -14.88
C ILE A 77 -3.87 -22.23 -16.17
N SER A 78 -4.55 -21.45 -17.02
CA SER A 78 -5.12 -21.95 -18.27
C SER A 78 -4.04 -22.23 -19.33
N ASP A 79 -2.96 -21.44 -19.34
CA ASP A 79 -1.80 -21.69 -20.21
C ASP A 79 -1.02 -22.92 -19.75
N LEU A 80 -0.82 -23.08 -18.44
CA LEU A 80 -0.19 -24.27 -17.87
C LEU A 80 -1.01 -25.54 -18.15
N HIS A 81 -2.35 -25.48 -18.03
CA HIS A 81 -3.21 -26.60 -18.39
C HIS A 81 -3.13 -26.93 -19.88
N ARG A 82 -3.03 -25.93 -20.76
CA ARG A 82 -2.82 -26.13 -22.21
C ARG A 82 -1.48 -26.81 -22.50
N ASP A 83 -0.39 -26.34 -21.88
CA ASP A 83 0.93 -26.96 -21.99
C ASP A 83 0.93 -28.42 -21.51
N TYR A 84 0.27 -28.71 -20.38
CA TYR A 84 0.05 -30.08 -19.88
C TYR A 84 -0.72 -30.95 -20.86
N VAL A 85 -1.85 -30.47 -21.40
CA VAL A 85 -2.66 -31.21 -22.38
C VAL A 85 -1.86 -31.51 -23.65
N ASP A 86 -1.05 -30.58 -24.13
CA ASP A 86 -0.22 -30.79 -25.32
C ASP A 86 0.96 -31.73 -25.05
N GLN A 87 1.53 -31.75 -23.84
CA GLN A 87 2.48 -32.80 -23.41
C GLN A 87 1.81 -34.19 -23.36
N CYS A 88 0.62 -34.31 -22.79
CA CYS A 88 -0.12 -35.58 -22.75
C CYS A 88 -0.46 -36.10 -24.15
N LYS A 89 -0.91 -35.23 -25.07
CA LYS A 89 -1.17 -35.59 -26.47
C LYS A 89 0.08 -36.11 -27.18
N ARG A 90 1.23 -35.43 -27.05
CA ARG A 90 2.51 -35.87 -27.63
C ARG A 90 2.94 -37.24 -27.10
N ASN A 91 2.66 -37.51 -25.82
CA ASN A 91 3.00 -38.77 -25.16
C ASN A 91 1.92 -39.86 -25.28
N GLY A 92 0.84 -39.63 -26.05
CA GLY A 92 -0.26 -40.57 -26.24
C GLY A 92 -1.07 -40.90 -24.97
N ARG A 93 -1.07 -40.00 -23.96
CA ARG A 93 -1.73 -40.21 -22.65
C ARG A 93 -3.06 -39.48 -22.54
N ASN A 94 -3.95 -40.06 -21.74
CA ASN A 94 -5.17 -39.39 -21.28
C ASN A 94 -4.83 -38.21 -20.35
N TYR A 95 -5.55 -37.10 -20.46
CA TYR A 95 -5.32 -35.87 -19.69
C TYR A 95 -6.53 -35.48 -18.84
N GLY A 96 -6.27 -34.83 -17.70
CA GLY A 96 -7.32 -34.26 -16.86
C GLY A 96 -7.93 -32.98 -17.42
N ASN A 97 -9.18 -32.68 -17.02
CA ASN A 97 -9.84 -31.42 -17.37
C ASN A 97 -9.28 -30.22 -16.56
N TYR A 98 -9.54 -29.02 -17.06
CA TYR A 98 -9.07 -27.77 -16.43
C TYR A 98 -9.51 -27.64 -14.96
N VAL A 99 -10.74 -28.07 -14.63
CA VAL A 99 -11.29 -27.98 -13.26
C VAL A 99 -10.50 -28.85 -12.29
N MET A 100 -10.11 -30.07 -12.69
CA MET A 100 -9.24 -30.94 -11.89
C MET A 100 -7.84 -30.34 -11.75
N TYR A 101 -7.26 -29.87 -12.86
CA TYR A 101 -5.94 -29.23 -12.87
C TYR A 101 -5.89 -28.03 -11.92
N SER A 102 -6.87 -27.13 -12.00
CA SER A 102 -7.00 -25.95 -11.13
C SER A 102 -7.27 -26.31 -9.66
N ARG A 103 -8.03 -27.38 -9.37
CA ARG A 103 -8.24 -27.87 -7.99
C ARG A 103 -6.96 -28.43 -7.38
N ILE A 104 -6.21 -29.24 -8.13
CA ILE A 104 -4.92 -29.78 -7.66
C ILE A 104 -3.93 -28.62 -7.44
N PHE A 105 -3.80 -27.72 -8.42
CA PHE A 105 -2.91 -26.56 -8.34
C PHE A 105 -3.20 -25.64 -7.14
N ASN A 106 -4.46 -25.33 -6.85
CA ASN A 106 -4.83 -24.43 -5.75
C ASN A 106 -5.00 -25.12 -4.39
N GLY A 107 -5.24 -26.43 -4.37
CA GLY A 107 -5.56 -27.19 -3.15
C GLY A 107 -4.40 -28.02 -2.60
N GLU A 108 -3.57 -28.60 -3.45
CA GLU A 108 -2.44 -29.45 -3.04
C GLU A 108 -1.10 -28.69 -3.02
N PHE A 109 -0.98 -27.59 -3.76
CA PHE A 109 0.24 -26.81 -3.86
C PHE A 109 0.07 -25.39 -3.29
N ASN A 110 0.97 -24.98 -2.39
CA ASN A 110 1.06 -23.59 -1.93
C ASN A 110 1.83 -22.71 -2.94
N LEU A 111 1.34 -22.68 -4.18
CA LEU A 111 1.92 -21.93 -5.30
C LEU A 111 1.12 -20.64 -5.57
N GLY A 112 1.77 -19.63 -6.12
CA GLY A 112 1.14 -18.41 -6.63
C GLY A 112 1.84 -17.90 -7.89
N PHE A 113 1.22 -16.99 -8.63
CA PHE A 113 1.90 -16.30 -9.73
C PHE A 113 2.71 -15.12 -9.20
N PHE A 114 3.96 -15.00 -9.64
CA PHE A 114 4.84 -13.93 -9.24
C PHE A 114 4.40 -12.63 -9.89
N ALA A 115 3.68 -11.79 -9.13
CA ALA A 115 3.47 -10.40 -9.50
C ALA A 115 4.72 -9.58 -9.11
N PRO A 116 5.38 -8.89 -10.05
CA PRO A 116 6.45 -7.97 -9.70
C PRO A 116 5.94 -6.92 -8.71
N LYS A 117 6.63 -6.76 -7.57
CA LYS A 117 6.30 -5.69 -6.62
C LYS A 117 6.48 -4.34 -7.32
N LYS A 118 5.41 -3.53 -7.30
CA LYS A 118 5.38 -2.18 -7.91
C LYS A 118 6.40 -1.23 -7.27
N ASP A 119 6.77 -1.49 -6.02
CA ASP A 119 7.62 -0.62 -5.20
C ASP A 119 9.01 -1.24 -4.99
N ARG A 120 9.82 -1.34 -6.05
CA ARG A 120 11.28 -1.53 -5.90
C ARG A 120 11.95 -0.15 -5.83
N GLY A 121 12.82 0.05 -4.85
CA GLY A 121 13.58 1.29 -4.72
C GLY A 121 14.58 1.43 -5.86
N GLU A 122 14.70 2.65 -6.41
CA GLU A 122 15.57 2.96 -7.56
C GLU A 122 17.02 2.48 -7.36
N LEU A 123 17.61 2.77 -6.19
CA LEU A 123 18.95 2.30 -5.83
C LEU A 123 19.08 0.76 -5.80
N CYS A 124 18.03 0.04 -5.42
CA CYS A 124 18.03 -1.43 -5.45
C CYS A 124 17.98 -1.95 -6.88
N VAL A 125 17.13 -1.38 -7.74
CA VAL A 125 17.00 -1.79 -9.15
C VAL A 125 18.27 -1.45 -9.94
N ALA A 126 18.85 -0.27 -9.70
CA ALA A 126 20.14 0.12 -10.28
C ALA A 126 21.22 -0.88 -9.89
N TYR A 127 21.38 -1.16 -8.58
CA TYR A 127 22.38 -2.11 -8.10
C TYR A 127 22.14 -3.56 -8.58
N GLU A 128 20.89 -4.03 -8.68
CA GLU A 128 20.57 -5.35 -9.24
C GLU A 128 21.03 -5.47 -10.70
N ASN A 129 20.81 -4.43 -11.51
CA ASN A 129 21.11 -4.40 -12.94
C ASN A 129 22.55 -3.95 -13.30
N SER A 130 23.31 -3.40 -12.36
CA SER A 130 24.72 -2.99 -12.56
C SER A 130 25.64 -4.16 -12.96
N ASN A 131 26.71 -3.84 -13.69
CA ASN A 131 27.76 -4.80 -14.01
C ASN A 131 28.56 -5.22 -12.75
N PRO A 132 29.33 -6.32 -12.78
CA PRO A 132 30.08 -6.79 -11.61
C PRO A 132 31.06 -5.75 -11.03
N GLU A 133 31.63 -4.92 -11.88
CA GLU A 133 32.60 -3.88 -11.54
C GLU A 133 31.93 -2.67 -10.87
N ASP A 134 30.85 -2.15 -11.48
CA ASP A 134 29.97 -1.12 -10.90
C ASP A 134 29.37 -1.57 -9.56
N LYS A 135 29.00 -2.85 -9.45
CA LYS A 135 28.52 -3.47 -8.20
C LYS A 135 29.57 -3.34 -7.10
N LEU A 136 30.85 -3.59 -7.37
CA LEU A 136 31.89 -3.44 -6.36
C LEU A 136 32.02 -1.98 -5.89
N GLN A 137 31.94 -1.01 -6.81
CA GLN A 137 32.00 0.42 -6.50
C GLN A 137 30.75 0.93 -5.74
N HIS A 138 29.56 0.43 -6.09
CA HIS A 138 28.29 0.86 -5.50
C HIS A 138 27.87 0.06 -4.27
N LYS A 139 28.51 -1.08 -4.00
CA LYS A 139 28.21 -1.95 -2.85
C LYS A 139 28.13 -1.18 -1.53
N LYS A 140 29.11 -0.30 -1.25
CA LYS A 140 29.11 0.51 -0.02
C LYS A 140 27.83 1.35 0.12
N LYS A 141 27.42 2.07 -0.93
CA LYS A 141 26.19 2.87 -0.94
C LYS A 141 24.92 2.02 -0.84
N TYR A 142 24.94 0.82 -1.44
CA TYR A 142 23.83 -0.12 -1.39
C TYR A 142 23.66 -0.72 0.02
N ASP A 143 24.76 -1.12 0.66
CA ASP A 143 24.78 -1.64 2.02
C ASP A 143 24.35 -0.53 3.02
N GLU A 144 24.84 0.69 2.87
CA GLU A 144 24.37 1.88 3.62
C GLU A 144 22.86 2.11 3.45
N HIS A 145 22.33 2.04 2.21
CA HIS A 145 20.90 2.14 1.93
C HIS A 145 20.08 1.02 2.60
N LEU A 146 20.57 -0.22 2.61
CA LEU A 146 19.90 -1.33 3.30
C LEU A 146 19.86 -1.13 4.82
N VAL A 147 20.92 -0.59 5.41
CA VAL A 147 20.97 -0.23 6.84
C VAL A 147 19.98 0.88 7.14
N GLU A 148 19.99 2.01 6.41
CA GLU A 148 19.02 3.11 6.62
C GLU A 148 17.57 2.64 6.50
N LYS A 149 17.29 1.78 5.51
CA LYS A 149 15.96 1.21 5.28
C LYS A 149 15.47 0.34 6.43
N ASN A 150 16.36 -0.39 7.11
CA ASN A 150 16.00 -1.19 8.27
C ASN A 150 15.83 -0.31 9.52
N LEU A 151 16.75 0.63 9.77
CA LEU A 151 16.64 1.61 10.85
C LEU A 151 15.34 2.42 10.77
N SER A 152 14.98 2.93 9.58
CA SER A 152 13.71 3.65 9.35
C SER A 152 12.47 2.80 9.71
N ARG A 153 12.51 1.48 9.46
CA ARG A 153 11.41 0.55 9.84
C ARG A 153 11.37 0.30 11.34
N GLU A 154 12.52 0.22 12.00
CA GLU A 154 12.63 0.05 13.45
C GLU A 154 12.15 1.29 14.20
N GLU A 155 12.58 2.49 13.80
CA GLU A 155 12.07 3.75 14.37
C GLU A 155 10.56 3.88 14.16
N LYS A 156 10.05 3.59 12.95
CA LYS A 156 8.60 3.57 12.69
C LYS A 156 7.83 2.54 13.54
N LYS A 157 8.49 1.47 14.03
CA LYS A 157 7.92 0.53 15.01
C LYS A 157 7.89 1.15 16.41
N LYS A 158 9.00 1.76 16.85
CA LYS A 158 9.12 2.47 18.14
C LYS A 158 8.10 3.60 18.24
N ASP A 159 7.91 4.42 17.20
CA ASP A 159 6.91 5.49 17.16
C ASP A 159 5.48 4.97 17.34
N LYS A 160 5.16 3.84 16.68
CA LYS A 160 3.85 3.18 16.85
C LYS A 160 3.66 2.65 18.26
N GLU A 161 4.69 2.09 18.88
CA GLU A 161 4.64 1.61 20.27
C GLU A 161 4.49 2.78 21.24
N ALA A 162 5.24 3.87 21.05
CA ALA A 162 5.13 5.10 21.83
C ALA A 162 3.74 5.76 21.73
N LEU A 163 3.10 5.72 20.55
CA LEU A 163 1.74 6.22 20.33
C LEU A 163 0.67 5.45 21.15
N LYS A 164 0.86 4.15 21.40
CA LYS A 164 -0.05 3.37 22.27
C LYS A 164 -0.02 3.87 23.72
N ILE A 165 1.15 4.34 24.17
CA ILE A 165 1.40 4.74 25.56
C ILE A 165 1.04 6.22 25.77
N ASN A 166 1.49 7.10 24.88
CA ASN A 166 1.34 8.54 25.02
C ASN A 166 0.29 9.11 24.05
N LYS A 167 -0.94 9.31 24.54
CA LYS A 167 -2.05 9.94 23.81
C LYS A 167 -1.78 11.38 23.34
N ASN A 168 -0.68 12.01 23.78
CA ASN A 168 -0.27 13.35 23.36
C ASN A 168 0.85 13.34 22.31
N LEU A 169 1.31 12.17 21.87
CA LEU A 169 2.24 12.05 20.75
C LEU A 169 1.43 12.10 19.44
N ILE A 170 1.83 12.95 18.50
CA ILE A 170 1.33 12.92 17.13
C ILE A 170 2.38 12.21 16.30
N VAL A 171 2.02 11.05 15.75
CA VAL A 171 2.85 10.34 14.75
C VAL A 171 2.18 10.51 13.40
N ALA A 172 2.89 11.10 12.44
CA ALA A 172 2.44 11.26 11.07
C ALA A 172 3.40 10.55 10.11
N VAL A 173 2.85 9.92 9.08
CA VAL A 173 3.60 9.33 7.97
C VAL A 173 3.22 10.13 6.73
N TYR A 174 4.22 10.63 6.01
CA TYR A 174 3.99 11.38 4.78
C TYR A 174 4.62 10.69 3.57
N ASP A 175 4.05 10.94 2.38
CA ASP A 175 4.56 10.45 1.10
C ASP A 175 4.17 11.39 -0.05
N LEU A 176 5.05 11.51 -1.04
CA LEU A 176 4.82 12.31 -2.25
C LEU A 176 4.45 11.38 -3.41
N GLN A 177 3.21 11.49 -3.88
CA GLN A 177 2.70 10.64 -4.96
C GLN A 177 3.44 10.87 -6.30
N ALA A 178 3.38 9.86 -7.17
CA ALA A 178 3.86 9.97 -8.54
C ALA A 178 3.18 11.14 -9.28
N VAL A 179 3.95 11.87 -10.09
CA VAL A 179 3.49 13.10 -10.76
C VAL A 179 2.27 12.83 -11.64
N LEU A 180 1.19 13.54 -11.37
CA LEU A 180 -0.08 13.40 -12.07
C LEU A 180 -0.12 14.33 -13.27
N GLN A 181 0.19 13.79 -14.45
CA GLN A 181 0.05 14.52 -15.71
C GLN A 181 -1.43 14.66 -16.11
N VAL A 182 -1.83 15.91 -16.41
CA VAL A 182 -3.16 16.29 -16.95
C VAL A 182 -2.97 17.31 -18.08
N PRO A 183 -3.94 17.51 -19.00
CA PRO A 183 -5.17 16.75 -19.18
C PRO A 183 -4.90 15.28 -19.56
N ARG A 184 -5.88 14.43 -19.28
CA ARG A 184 -5.90 13.03 -19.72
C ARG A 184 -7.10 12.82 -20.63
N GLY A 185 -6.90 12.08 -21.71
CA GLY A 185 -7.96 11.68 -22.61
C GLY A 185 -7.50 10.52 -23.47
N ASN A 186 -8.46 9.78 -24.02
CA ASN A 186 -8.21 8.58 -24.83
C ASN A 186 -7.93 8.89 -26.31
N VAL A 187 -7.92 10.17 -26.69
CA VAL A 187 -7.69 10.64 -28.05
C VAL A 187 -6.19 10.72 -28.34
N SER A 188 -5.76 10.30 -29.54
CA SER A 188 -4.36 10.23 -29.94
C SER A 188 -3.58 11.55 -29.77
N VAL A 189 -4.25 12.70 -29.93
CA VAL A 189 -3.67 14.04 -29.76
C VAL A 189 -3.04 14.23 -28.37
N PHE A 190 -3.55 13.59 -27.32
CA PHE A 190 -2.99 13.67 -25.97
C PHE A 190 -1.64 12.94 -25.80
N TYR A 191 -1.16 12.16 -26.77
CA TYR A 191 0.21 11.59 -26.72
C TYR A 191 1.27 12.56 -27.23
N TYR A 192 0.91 13.43 -28.17
CA TYR A 192 1.82 14.37 -28.84
C TYR A 192 1.80 15.79 -28.28
N LYS A 193 0.94 16.05 -27.29
CA LYS A 193 0.77 17.35 -26.64
C LYS A 193 1.27 17.35 -25.21
N SER A 194 1.96 18.42 -24.85
CA SER A 194 2.52 18.66 -23.53
C SER A 194 1.43 18.67 -22.44
N LYS A 195 1.73 18.07 -21.28
CA LYS A 195 0.83 17.97 -20.13
C LYS A 195 1.33 18.78 -18.96
N LEU A 196 0.40 19.39 -18.23
CA LEU A 196 0.63 20.02 -16.94
C LEU A 196 0.96 18.93 -15.89
N ASN A 197 2.06 19.11 -15.18
CA ASN A 197 2.44 18.27 -14.06
C ASN A 197 1.74 18.75 -12.79
N ASN A 198 1.10 17.83 -12.08
CA ASN A 198 0.53 18.08 -10.75
C ASN A 198 1.17 17.17 -9.71
N MET A 199 1.29 17.69 -8.51
CA MET A 199 1.94 17.08 -7.37
C MET A 199 0.88 16.88 -6.28
N ASN A 200 0.94 15.74 -5.59
CA ASN A 200 0.10 15.50 -4.42
C ASN A 200 0.97 14.94 -3.29
N PHE A 201 1.15 15.74 -2.24
CA PHE A 201 1.85 15.35 -1.03
C PHE A 201 0.83 14.94 0.03
N THR A 202 0.95 13.73 0.55
CA THR A 202 0.00 13.15 1.50
C THR A 202 0.61 13.06 2.89
N VAL A 203 -0.15 13.44 3.92
CA VAL A 203 0.25 13.34 5.33
C VAL A 203 -0.83 12.57 6.09
N SER A 204 -0.53 11.34 6.48
CA SER A 204 -1.42 10.45 7.23
C SER A 204 -1.07 10.47 8.72
N LYS A 205 -1.97 11.00 9.54
CA LYS A 205 -1.87 10.90 11.01
C LYS A 205 -2.20 9.49 11.46
N LEU A 206 -1.36 8.89 12.30
CA LEU A 206 -1.63 7.59 12.90
C LEU A 206 -2.50 7.73 14.15
N THR A 207 -3.46 6.82 14.33
CA THR A 207 -4.32 6.76 15.53
C THR A 207 -4.18 5.39 16.19
N ALA A 208 -4.09 5.37 17.52
CA ALA A 208 -4.16 4.15 18.32
C ALA A 208 -5.62 3.94 18.75
N GLU A 209 -6.26 2.88 18.26
CA GLU A 209 -7.65 2.54 18.57
C GLU A 209 -7.77 1.11 19.07
N ASN A 210 -8.76 0.85 19.94
CA ASN A 210 -9.03 -0.48 20.45
C ASN A 210 -9.50 -1.39 19.30
N ALA A 211 -8.94 -2.61 19.23
CA ALA A 211 -9.24 -3.59 18.17
C ALA A 211 -10.75 -3.86 17.97
N GLU A 212 -11.54 -3.74 19.04
CA GLU A 212 -12.95 -4.09 19.09
C GLU A 212 -13.87 -3.33 18.13
N ARG A 213 -13.46 -2.16 17.61
CA ARG A 213 -14.29 -1.36 16.68
C ARG A 213 -14.37 -1.94 15.26
N LYS A 214 -13.57 -2.96 14.91
CA LYS A 214 -13.64 -3.67 13.61
C LYS A 214 -14.50 -4.94 13.62
N ARG A 215 -15.48 -5.05 14.53
CA ARG A 215 -16.35 -6.24 14.69
C ARG A 215 -17.30 -6.56 13.50
N ASN A 216 -17.21 -5.84 12.37
CA ASN A 216 -18.06 -6.00 11.18
C ASN A 216 -17.33 -6.50 9.91
N GLN A 217 -16.12 -7.08 10.02
CA GLN A 217 -15.55 -7.91 8.95
C GLN A 217 -15.06 -9.26 9.51
N PRO A 218 -15.48 -10.40 8.93
CA PRO A 218 -15.11 -11.71 9.43
C PRO A 218 -13.73 -12.13 8.89
N THR A 219 -12.69 -11.97 9.71
CA THR A 219 -11.43 -12.71 9.53
C THR A 219 -11.02 -13.37 10.84
N THR A 220 -10.93 -14.68 10.82
CA THR A 220 -10.62 -15.56 11.95
C THR A 220 -9.17 -15.41 12.41
N SER A 221 -8.96 -14.68 13.50
CA SER A 221 -7.84 -14.90 14.41
C SER A 221 -8.22 -14.44 15.81
N ASN A 222 -8.51 -15.39 16.70
CA ASN A 222 -8.72 -15.10 18.12
C ASN A 222 -7.41 -14.63 18.75
N SER A 223 -7.28 -13.31 18.94
CA SER A 223 -6.32 -12.73 19.86
C SER A 223 -7.10 -11.94 20.90
N ASN A 224 -7.44 -12.61 22.00
CA ASN A 224 -7.98 -11.96 23.18
C ASN A 224 -6.83 -11.28 23.93
N ASN A 225 -6.54 -10.04 23.58
CA ASN A 225 -5.83 -9.07 24.42
C ASN A 225 -6.34 -7.67 24.08
N GLY A 226 -6.38 -6.79 25.08
CA GLY A 226 -6.81 -5.38 24.93
C GLY A 226 -5.81 -4.50 24.18
N ASP A 227 -5.17 -5.04 23.14
CA ASP A 227 -4.11 -4.37 22.40
C ASP A 227 -4.66 -3.23 21.53
N LEU A 228 -4.14 -2.02 21.78
CA LEU A 228 -4.31 -0.87 20.90
C LEU A 228 -3.69 -1.18 19.52
N ILE A 229 -4.48 -1.10 18.47
CA ILE A 229 -4.03 -1.24 17.08
C ILE A 229 -3.77 0.17 16.52
N VAL A 230 -2.57 0.38 15.99
CA VAL A 230 -2.23 1.64 15.31
C VAL A 230 -2.64 1.57 13.85
N ASN A 231 -3.65 2.35 13.48
CA ASN A 231 -4.16 2.48 12.12
C ASN A 231 -3.74 3.83 11.50
N HIS A 232 -3.87 3.97 10.18
CA HIS A 232 -3.89 5.29 9.55
C HIS A 232 -5.25 5.92 9.82
N GLY A 233 -5.26 7.10 10.43
CA GLY A 233 -6.45 7.91 10.65
C GLY A 233 -6.66 8.87 9.48
N ILE A 234 -6.90 10.15 9.80
CA ILE A 234 -7.11 11.20 8.79
C ILE A 234 -5.83 11.36 7.95
N THR A 235 -6.01 11.40 6.63
CA THR A 235 -4.96 11.71 5.66
C THR A 235 -5.27 13.03 4.99
N GLU A 236 -4.32 13.95 5.01
CA GLU A 236 -4.41 15.25 4.36
C GLU A 236 -3.67 15.21 3.03
N CYS A 237 -4.26 15.80 2.00
CA CYS A 237 -3.68 15.89 0.66
C CYS A 237 -3.36 17.36 0.35
N TYR A 238 -2.09 17.63 0.10
CA TYR A 238 -1.58 18.93 -0.34
C TYR A 238 -1.31 18.84 -1.84
N PHE A 239 -2.18 19.44 -2.64
CA PHE A 239 -2.14 19.39 -4.10
C PHE A 239 -1.70 20.74 -4.67
N TRP A 240 -0.80 20.71 -5.64
CA TRP A 240 -0.39 21.89 -6.42
C TRP A 240 0.03 21.49 -7.83
N HIS A 241 0.03 22.44 -8.77
CA HIS A 241 0.57 22.24 -10.12
C HIS A 241 1.93 22.93 -10.30
N GLU A 242 2.67 22.57 -11.36
CA GLU A 242 4.03 23.07 -11.64
C GLU A 242 4.15 24.60 -11.88
N GLY A 243 3.02 25.32 -11.90
CA GLY A 243 2.97 26.80 -11.96
C GLY A 243 2.76 27.46 -10.58
N GLU A 244 2.40 26.68 -9.57
CA GLU A 244 2.25 27.13 -8.17
C GLU A 244 3.50 26.81 -7.33
N GLY A 245 4.15 25.66 -7.61
CA GLY A 245 5.34 25.20 -6.90
C GLY A 245 6.10 24.14 -7.69
N ASN A 246 7.40 24.01 -7.41
CA ASN A 246 8.23 22.96 -7.99
C ASN A 246 7.98 21.61 -7.27
N ARG A 247 8.82 20.62 -7.57
CA ARG A 247 8.88 19.34 -6.85
C ARG A 247 10.16 19.30 -6.00
N GLY A 248 10.23 20.13 -4.97
CA GLY A 248 11.40 20.31 -4.12
C GLY A 248 11.13 20.12 -2.62
N ALA A 249 12.19 20.28 -1.83
CA ALA A 249 12.12 20.25 -0.37
C ALA A 249 11.35 21.44 0.21
N ASP A 250 11.31 22.58 -0.50
CA ASP A 250 10.61 23.79 -0.05
C ASP A 250 9.09 23.62 -0.10
N GLU A 251 8.53 22.99 -1.13
CA GLU A 251 7.09 22.69 -1.20
C GLU A 251 6.70 21.62 -0.17
N ILE A 252 7.50 20.56 -0.02
CA ILE A 252 7.28 19.52 0.99
C ILE A 252 7.34 20.14 2.40
N GLY A 253 8.36 20.96 2.67
CA GLY A 253 8.52 21.69 3.93
C GLY A 253 7.35 22.62 4.21
N SER A 254 6.83 23.32 3.20
CA SER A 254 5.64 24.17 3.31
C SER A 254 4.37 23.37 3.64
N CYS A 255 4.22 22.15 3.08
CA CYS A 255 3.08 21.28 3.37
C CYS A 255 3.17 20.68 4.78
N LEU A 256 4.36 20.23 5.19
CA LEU A 256 4.62 19.76 6.55
C LEU A 256 4.44 20.88 7.58
N LEU A 257 4.86 22.11 7.26
CA LEU A 257 4.64 23.27 8.11
C LEU A 257 3.15 23.53 8.30
N LYS A 258 2.35 23.61 7.21
CA LYS A 258 0.89 23.76 7.29
C LYS A 258 0.21 22.66 8.11
N PHE A 259 0.67 21.41 7.99
CA PHE A 259 0.18 20.29 8.80
C PHE A 259 0.50 20.48 10.29
N ILE A 260 1.75 20.81 10.63
CA ILE A 260 2.19 21.07 12.01
C ILE A 260 1.45 22.29 12.58
N GLU A 261 1.36 23.38 11.83
CA GLU A 261 0.63 24.59 12.18
C GLU A 261 -0.84 24.27 12.46
N LYS A 262 -1.53 23.52 11.60
CA LYS A 262 -2.94 23.13 11.82
C LYS A 262 -3.13 22.35 13.11
N GLU A 263 -2.27 21.34 13.35
CA GLU A 263 -2.29 20.55 14.58
C GLU A 263 -1.95 21.41 15.82
N LEU A 264 -1.06 22.40 15.68
CA LEU A 264 -0.65 23.32 16.76
C LEU A 264 -1.63 24.49 16.99
N HIS A 265 -2.36 24.94 15.97
CA HIS A 265 -3.38 25.98 16.04
C HIS A 265 -4.59 25.55 16.86
N SER A 266 -4.83 24.23 16.94
CA SER A 266 -5.76 23.65 17.91
C SER A 266 -5.35 23.92 19.39
N LEU A 267 -4.14 24.48 19.62
CA LEU A 267 -3.50 24.73 20.92
C LEU A 267 -2.99 26.19 21.11
N THR A 268 -3.63 27.20 20.49
CA THR A 268 -3.63 28.65 20.88
C THR A 268 -2.35 29.53 20.75
N GLY A 269 -2.28 30.33 19.65
CA GLY A 269 -1.70 31.70 19.60
C GLY A 269 -0.20 31.85 19.26
N ILE A 270 0.13 32.64 18.23
CA ILE A 270 1.40 32.61 17.47
C ILE A 270 2.00 34.01 17.19
N THR A 271 3.35 34.13 17.18
CA THR A 271 4.15 35.14 16.44
C THR A 271 5.61 34.63 16.22
N THR A 272 6.42 35.25 15.35
CA THR A 272 7.54 34.61 14.58
C THR A 272 9.00 34.92 14.98
N LEU A 273 9.90 33.95 14.67
CA LEU A 273 11.37 34.01 14.38
C LEU A 273 11.97 32.57 14.56
N ASN A 274 12.98 32.04 13.85
CA ASN A 274 13.83 32.45 12.71
C ASN A 274 14.21 31.15 11.89
N LYS A 275 15.34 31.10 11.16
CA LYS A 275 15.71 30.03 10.21
C LYS A 275 16.33 28.74 10.79
N ILE A 276 15.76 27.60 10.37
CA ILE A 276 16.40 26.27 10.29
C ILE A 276 16.20 25.73 8.86
N ARG A 277 17.16 25.00 8.28
CA ARG A 277 16.95 24.25 7.02
C ARG A 277 16.26 22.92 7.31
N ILE A 278 14.95 22.86 7.08
CA ILE A 278 14.13 21.66 7.28
C ILE A 278 14.45 20.55 6.25
N SER A 279 14.99 20.93 5.08
CA SER A 279 15.37 20.04 3.98
C SER A 279 16.28 18.88 4.38
N ASP A 280 17.11 19.09 5.39
CA ASP A 280 18.21 18.19 5.74
C ASP A 280 17.83 17.22 6.89
N ILE A 281 16.60 17.33 7.41
CA ILE A 281 16.12 16.59 8.58
C ILE A 281 15.42 15.28 8.17
N LYS A 282 16.04 14.13 8.50
CA LYS A 282 15.44 12.80 8.29
C LYS A 282 14.54 12.34 9.44
N MET A 283 14.75 12.85 10.65
CA MET A 283 13.87 12.62 11.81
C MET A 283 13.75 13.89 12.65
N MET A 284 12.55 14.15 13.17
CA MET A 284 12.34 15.15 14.22
C MET A 284 11.38 14.63 15.29
N THR A 285 11.59 15.03 16.53
CA THR A 285 10.70 14.73 17.65
C THR A 285 10.58 15.92 18.59
N ILE A 286 9.36 16.16 19.07
CA ILE A 286 9.00 17.22 20.01
C ILE A 286 8.31 16.54 21.19
N ALA A 287 8.98 16.49 22.33
CA ALA A 287 8.47 15.83 23.52
C ALA A 287 7.57 16.78 24.34
N LYS A 288 6.35 16.37 24.70
CA LYS A 288 5.40 17.25 25.44
C LYS A 288 5.91 17.73 26.81
N ASN A 289 6.90 17.05 27.41
CA ASN A 289 7.56 17.49 28.65
C ASN A 289 8.67 18.53 28.42
N ARG A 290 9.22 18.63 27.21
CA ARG A 290 10.19 19.64 26.76
C ARG A 290 9.86 20.07 25.32
N PRO A 291 8.70 20.72 25.10
CA PRO A 291 8.27 21.13 23.76
C PRO A 291 9.17 22.21 23.15
N ASN A 292 10.07 22.76 23.96
CA ASN A 292 11.02 23.82 23.63
C ASN A 292 12.32 23.28 23.01
N ILE A 293 12.46 21.97 22.80
CA ILE A 293 13.65 21.38 22.19
C ILE A 293 13.17 20.55 21.00
N LEU A 294 13.40 21.08 19.78
CA LEU A 294 13.30 20.27 18.58
C LEU A 294 14.54 19.36 18.56
N LYS A 295 14.32 18.10 18.88
CA LYS A 295 15.32 17.06 18.65
C LYS A 295 15.21 16.66 17.19
N TYR A 296 16.30 16.78 16.44
CA TYR A 296 16.35 16.36 15.04
C TYR A 296 17.59 15.51 14.75
N LYS A 297 17.50 14.71 13.69
CA LYS A 297 18.60 13.96 13.10
C LYS A 297 18.65 14.21 11.61
N THR A 298 19.85 14.39 11.08
CA THR A 298 20.11 14.58 9.65
C THR A 298 20.40 13.26 8.95
N SER A 299 20.76 12.23 9.70
CA SER A 299 20.88 10.84 9.25
C SER A 299 20.17 9.87 10.18
N TYR A 300 19.68 8.74 9.66
CA TYR A 300 19.20 7.64 10.51
C TYR A 300 20.34 6.95 11.28
N THR A 301 21.58 7.16 10.86
CA THR A 301 22.79 6.66 11.54
C THR A 301 23.20 7.48 12.76
N ASP A 302 22.65 8.70 12.93
CA ASP A 302 22.97 9.56 14.06
C ASP A 302 22.53 8.86 15.35
N THR A 303 23.46 8.51 16.24
CA THR A 303 23.14 7.88 17.52
C THR A 303 22.48 8.88 18.46
N GLU A 304 23.06 10.07 18.53
CA GLU A 304 22.60 11.21 19.33
C GLU A 304 21.60 12.07 18.56
N TRP A 305 20.77 12.83 19.29
CA TRP A 305 19.83 13.79 18.71
C TRP A 305 20.42 15.18 18.78
N SER A 306 20.52 15.89 17.66
CA SER A 306 20.84 17.32 17.67
C SER A 306 19.68 18.10 18.29
N GLU A 307 20.00 19.03 19.19
CA GLU A 307 19.01 19.83 19.92
C GLU A 307 18.98 21.27 19.41
N ALA A 308 17.91 21.65 18.72
CA ALA A 308 17.59 23.06 18.50
C ALA A 308 16.72 23.56 19.66
N ASN A 309 17.24 24.47 20.47
CA ASN A 309 16.48 25.13 21.53
C ASN A 309 15.53 26.17 20.90
N LEU A 310 14.23 25.90 20.99
CA LEU A 310 13.14 26.71 20.47
C LEU A 310 12.73 27.86 21.41
N LEU A 311 13.34 28.03 22.58
CA LEU A 311 13.06 29.14 23.50
C LEU A 311 14.33 29.86 24.00
N SER A 312 14.44 31.14 23.61
CA SER A 312 15.00 32.15 24.52
C SER A 312 14.04 32.37 25.71
N ARG A 313 14.55 32.83 26.86
CA ARG A 313 13.82 32.82 28.13
C ARG A 313 12.48 33.58 28.05
N ASN A 314 11.41 32.85 28.38
CA ASN A 314 10.03 33.27 28.70
C ASN A 314 9.02 33.48 27.53
N LYS A 315 8.20 32.43 27.34
CA LYS A 315 6.84 32.33 26.74
C LYS A 315 6.69 31.77 25.31
N LYS A 316 5.91 30.67 25.25
CA LYS A 316 5.17 30.03 24.13
C LYS A 316 5.96 29.37 22.97
N LEU A 317 5.39 28.27 22.48
CA LEU A 317 5.86 27.44 21.35
C LEU A 317 6.07 28.29 20.08
N ILE A 318 7.19 28.06 19.40
CA ILE A 318 7.68 28.90 18.28
C ILE A 318 7.74 28.10 16.98
N ILE A 319 7.28 28.71 15.90
CA ILE A 319 7.29 28.17 14.53
C ILE A 319 8.42 28.84 13.72
N PRO A 320 9.20 28.12 12.89
CA PRO A 320 10.26 28.71 12.08
C PRO A 320 9.73 29.79 11.12
N ASP A 321 10.38 30.94 11.08
CA ASP A 321 10.06 32.01 10.14
C ASP A 321 10.46 31.58 8.72
N THR A 322 9.46 31.29 7.88
CA THR A 322 9.68 30.86 6.50
C THR A 322 9.61 32.02 5.54
N LYS A 323 10.65 32.15 4.70
CA LYS A 323 10.63 33.11 3.60
C LYS A 323 9.79 32.54 2.46
N GLN A 324 8.90 33.35 1.91
CA GLN A 324 8.14 33.02 0.70
C GLN A 324 9.12 32.63 -0.43
N ALA A 325 9.01 31.38 -0.91
CA ALA A 325 9.90 30.85 -1.95
C ALA A 325 9.64 31.50 -3.32
N TYR A 326 8.38 31.83 -3.62
CA TYR A 326 7.95 32.38 -4.91
C TYR A 326 7.17 33.68 -4.72
N THR A 327 7.74 34.81 -5.15
CA THR A 327 7.08 36.13 -5.13
C THR A 327 6.03 36.30 -6.23
N THR A 328 6.12 35.51 -7.30
CA THR A 328 5.18 35.43 -8.42
C THR A 328 4.93 33.97 -8.79
N LYS A 329 3.83 33.65 -9.47
CA LYS A 329 3.60 32.31 -10.03
C LYS A 329 4.77 31.87 -10.91
N ILE A 330 5.09 30.58 -10.88
CA ILE A 330 6.14 30.00 -11.72
C ILE A 330 5.61 29.95 -13.15
N LYS A 331 6.28 30.65 -14.07
CA LYS A 331 5.92 30.61 -15.49
C LYS A 331 6.13 29.20 -16.05
N ILE A 332 5.06 28.62 -16.55
CA ILE A 332 5.11 27.35 -17.30
C ILE A 332 5.81 27.60 -18.65
N LYS A 333 6.50 26.58 -19.17
CA LYS A 333 7.18 26.65 -20.47
C LYS A 333 6.19 27.00 -21.59
N GLU A 334 6.54 27.97 -22.43
CA GLU A 334 5.64 28.51 -23.46
C GLU A 334 5.07 27.43 -24.39
N ASN A 335 5.89 26.49 -24.86
CA ASN A 335 5.47 25.37 -25.69
C ASN A 335 4.37 24.52 -25.01
N LYS A 336 4.45 24.34 -23.68
CA LYS A 336 3.45 23.61 -22.89
C LYS A 336 2.15 24.42 -22.80
N LYS A 337 2.23 25.73 -22.59
CA LYS A 337 1.05 26.61 -22.60
C LYS A 337 0.37 26.59 -23.97
N THR A 338 1.14 26.72 -25.05
CA THR A 338 0.66 26.65 -26.45
C THR A 338 -0.05 25.33 -26.73
N ASP A 339 0.52 24.19 -26.33
CA ASP A 339 -0.10 22.87 -26.49
C ASP A 339 -1.45 22.73 -25.75
N LEU A 340 -1.50 23.20 -24.48
CA LEU A 340 -2.71 23.17 -23.67
C LEU A 340 -3.81 24.08 -24.26
N MET A 341 -3.44 25.28 -24.73
CA MET A 341 -4.36 26.19 -25.41
C MET A 341 -4.86 25.62 -26.75
N THR A 342 -4.01 24.91 -27.50
CA THR A 342 -4.42 24.21 -28.74
C THR A 342 -5.47 23.12 -28.44
N LEU A 343 -5.27 22.34 -27.36
CA LEU A 343 -6.22 21.31 -26.93
C LEU A 343 -7.57 21.90 -26.50
N LEU A 344 -7.57 23.09 -25.90
CA LEU A 344 -8.78 23.84 -25.53
C LEU A 344 -9.50 24.38 -26.78
N GLN A 345 -8.78 25.04 -27.70
CA GLN A 345 -9.33 25.57 -28.95
C GLN A 345 -9.97 24.49 -29.84
N ASN A 346 -9.36 23.30 -29.88
CA ASN A 346 -9.87 22.15 -30.63
C ASN A 346 -10.95 21.35 -29.88
N ASN A 347 -11.47 21.85 -28.75
CA ASN A 347 -12.49 21.21 -27.91
C ASN A 347 -12.12 19.80 -27.41
N HIS A 348 -10.82 19.47 -27.34
CA HIS A 348 -10.35 18.25 -26.67
C HIS A 348 -10.36 18.38 -25.16
N ILE A 349 -10.26 19.61 -24.64
CA ILE A 349 -10.48 19.97 -23.24
C ILE A 349 -11.83 20.70 -23.16
N PRO A 350 -12.70 20.39 -22.18
CA PRO A 350 -13.93 21.15 -21.95
C PRO A 350 -13.69 22.64 -21.72
N SER A 351 -14.49 23.49 -22.35
CA SER A 351 -14.37 24.95 -22.31
C SER A 351 -14.46 25.56 -20.90
N PHE A 352 -15.07 24.89 -19.93
CA PHE A 352 -15.13 25.37 -18.54
C PHE A 352 -13.74 25.45 -17.86
N TYR A 353 -12.72 24.79 -18.41
CA TYR A 353 -11.34 24.95 -17.94
C TYR A 353 -10.60 26.14 -18.57
N ALA A 354 -11.23 26.90 -19.48
CA ALA A 354 -10.56 27.99 -20.21
C ALA A 354 -9.92 29.01 -19.26
N ASP A 355 -10.66 29.45 -18.24
CA ASP A 355 -10.16 30.43 -17.25
C ASP A 355 -8.95 29.91 -16.48
N PHE A 356 -8.87 28.61 -16.22
CA PHE A 356 -7.69 28.00 -15.62
C PHE A 356 -6.49 28.06 -16.59
N TYR A 357 -6.63 27.54 -17.81
CA TYR A 357 -5.53 27.46 -18.77
C TYR A 357 -5.04 28.83 -19.26
N ASN A 358 -5.92 29.83 -19.34
CA ASN A 358 -5.57 31.22 -19.64
C ASN A 358 -4.64 31.83 -18.56
N ASN A 359 -4.91 31.54 -17.29
CA ASN A 359 -4.24 32.10 -16.09
C ASN A 359 -3.03 31.28 -15.57
N LEU A 360 -2.52 30.34 -16.38
CA LEU A 360 -1.30 29.55 -16.16
C LEU A 360 0.00 30.31 -16.51
#